data_AF-A0A962FI00-F1
#
_entry.id   AF-A0A962FI00-F1
#
_cell.length_a   1.000
_cell.length_b   1.000
_cell.length_c   1.000
_cell.angle_alpha   90.00
_cell.angle_beta   90.00
_cell.angle_gamma   90.00
#
_symmetry.space_group_name_H-M   'P 1'
#
loop_
_entity.id
_entity.type
_entity.pdbx_description
1 polymer ?
#
loop_
_entity_poly.entity_id
_entity_poly.type
_entity_poly.pdbx_seq_one_letter_code
_entity_poly.pdbx_strand_id
1 'polypeptide(L)'
;MPPVLGDPTRSSVPIVPTSRSRLRQTLDTLPVESRAYASATGFDGAPGAHLIVPNAKGAAAAVLFGLAEPGATPLDPMAFGKLASLLPRGRYRIADGAEAPEHAELAYLLSAYKFSRYRKSKPTDAVLESPRGARRERIETIAEAVAFGRDLINTPANDMGPEALERAATALAKRYGARVKAARGEQLAKGGFPLVHAVGKGAAEAPRLVDINWGPRKGGPKITLVGKGVCFDTGGLDIKPGASMLLMKKDMGGAASALAAASMIMRAGMPVRLRV
;
A
#
# COMPACT_ATOMS: atom_id res chain seq x y z
N MET A 1 -5.83 -9.76 4.22
CA MET A 1 -5.17 -9.01 5.32
C MET A 1 -4.05 -8.19 4.71
N PRO A 2 -3.86 -6.94 5.14
CA PRO A 2 -2.68 -6.17 4.73
C PRO A 2 -1.41 -6.90 5.21
N PRO A 3 -0.31 -6.87 4.44
CA PRO A 3 0.97 -7.38 4.92
C PRO A 3 1.42 -6.56 6.13
N VAL A 4 1.97 -7.24 7.13
CA VAL A 4 2.52 -6.63 8.36
C VAL A 4 3.97 -7.04 8.53
N LEU A 5 4.76 -6.21 9.21
CA LEU A 5 6.14 -6.55 9.52
C LEU A 5 6.17 -7.60 10.64
N GLY A 6 7.17 -8.47 10.62
CA GLY A 6 7.42 -9.42 11.70
C GLY A 6 8.12 -8.79 12.89
N ASP A 7 7.93 -9.37 14.07
CA ASP A 7 8.75 -9.00 15.23
C ASP A 7 10.22 -9.45 15.05
N PRO A 8 11.19 -8.67 15.57
CA PRO A 8 12.60 -9.02 15.49
C PRO A 8 12.90 -10.37 16.15
N THR A 9 13.73 -11.18 15.49
CA THR A 9 14.28 -12.42 16.05
C THR A 9 15.80 -12.43 15.99
N ARG A 10 16.45 -13.29 16.79
CA ARG A 10 17.93 -13.41 16.79
C ARG A 10 18.49 -14.12 15.55
N SER A 11 17.64 -14.76 14.74
CA SER A 11 18.03 -15.68 13.68
C SER A 11 17.55 -15.26 12.29
N SER A 12 17.11 -14.02 12.10
CA SER A 12 16.70 -13.53 10.79
C SER A 12 17.89 -13.24 9.89
N VAL A 13 17.72 -13.55 8.60
CA VAL A 13 18.74 -13.38 7.58
C VAL A 13 18.83 -11.88 7.22
N PRO A 14 20.01 -11.24 7.33
CA PRO A 14 20.16 -9.84 6.94
C PRO A 14 20.06 -9.68 5.42
N ILE A 15 19.25 -8.74 4.96
CA ILE A 15 19.24 -8.22 3.60
C ILE A 15 20.19 -7.03 3.61
N VAL A 16 21.27 -7.11 2.84
CA VAL A 16 22.31 -6.08 2.74
C VAL A 16 22.11 -5.33 1.42
N PRO A 17 21.55 -4.11 1.45
CA PRO A 17 21.45 -3.28 0.26
C PRO A 17 22.85 -2.88 -0.22
N THR A 18 23.06 -2.89 -1.54
CA THR A 18 24.33 -2.53 -2.16
C THR A 18 24.11 -1.82 -3.49
N SER A 19 25.18 -1.41 -4.16
CA SER A 19 25.18 -0.88 -5.53
C SER A 19 26.46 -1.33 -6.23
N ARG A 20 26.66 -1.02 -7.52
CA ARG A 20 27.90 -1.40 -8.20
C ARG A 20 29.11 -0.75 -7.52
N SER A 21 29.00 0.53 -7.14
CA SER A 21 30.09 1.24 -6.45
C SER A 21 30.35 0.73 -5.02
N ARG A 22 29.31 0.27 -4.31
CA ARG A 22 29.41 -0.22 -2.91
C ARG A 22 29.62 -1.72 -2.78
N LEU A 23 29.64 -2.46 -3.89
CA LEU A 23 29.69 -3.93 -3.88
C LEU A 23 30.92 -4.44 -3.13
N ARG A 24 32.11 -3.89 -3.41
CA ARG A 24 33.35 -4.34 -2.77
C ARG A 24 33.28 -4.20 -1.25
N GLN A 25 32.89 -3.03 -0.76
CA GLN A 25 32.71 -2.77 0.67
C GLN A 25 31.66 -3.70 1.28
N THR A 26 30.58 -3.98 0.55
CA THR A 26 29.52 -4.89 1.01
C THR A 26 30.06 -6.31 1.17
N LEU A 27 30.77 -6.82 0.16
CA LEU A 27 31.42 -8.12 0.20
C LEU A 27 32.48 -8.22 1.31
N ASP A 28 33.13 -7.11 1.65
CA ASP A 28 34.10 -7.03 2.75
C ASP A 28 33.50 -7.34 4.13
N THR A 29 32.19 -7.13 4.30
CA THR A 29 31.47 -7.42 5.56
C THR A 29 31.02 -8.88 5.71
N LEU A 30 31.12 -9.67 4.64
CA LEU A 30 30.60 -11.03 4.60
C LEU A 30 31.67 -12.09 4.93
N PRO A 31 31.25 -13.28 5.41
CA PRO A 31 32.14 -14.45 5.52
C PRO A 31 32.83 -14.79 4.20
N VAL A 32 34.00 -15.42 4.28
CA VAL A 32 34.86 -15.73 3.13
C VAL A 32 34.12 -16.58 2.09
N GLU A 33 33.32 -17.54 2.55
CA GLU A 33 32.55 -18.46 1.71
C GLU A 33 31.43 -17.72 0.98
N SER A 34 30.75 -16.81 1.67
CA SER A 34 29.69 -15.96 1.10
C SER A 34 30.25 -15.04 0.01
N ARG A 35 31.44 -14.48 0.23
CA ARG A 35 32.13 -13.64 -0.76
C ARG A 35 32.57 -14.45 -1.98
N ALA A 36 33.23 -15.58 -1.76
CA ALA A 36 33.66 -16.46 -2.84
C ALA A 36 32.48 -16.91 -3.71
N TYR A 37 31.35 -17.24 -3.07
CA TYR A 37 30.10 -17.57 -3.77
C TYR A 37 29.56 -16.39 -4.59
N ALA A 38 29.51 -15.18 -4.03
CA ALA A 38 29.06 -13.99 -4.76
C ALA A 38 29.92 -13.73 -6.01
N SER A 39 31.25 -13.86 -5.90
CA SER A 39 32.16 -13.75 -7.05
C SER A 39 31.94 -14.86 -8.08
N ALA A 40 31.79 -16.12 -7.65
CA ALA A 40 31.58 -17.26 -8.54
C ALA A 40 30.25 -17.17 -9.33
N THR A 41 29.22 -16.56 -8.75
CA THR A 41 27.92 -16.35 -9.43
C THR A 41 27.88 -15.11 -10.32
N GLY A 42 28.92 -14.28 -10.31
CA GLY A 42 28.98 -13.04 -11.10
C GLY A 42 28.03 -11.94 -10.59
N PHE A 43 27.66 -11.94 -9.31
CA PHE A 43 26.84 -10.88 -8.74
C PHE A 43 27.57 -9.54 -8.79
N ASP A 44 26.98 -8.55 -9.46
CA ASP A 44 27.63 -7.29 -9.80
C ASP A 44 27.01 -6.06 -9.10
N GLY A 45 26.02 -6.27 -8.22
CA GLY A 45 25.34 -5.20 -7.49
C GLY A 45 24.43 -4.31 -8.35
N ALA A 46 24.09 -4.72 -9.58
CA ALA A 46 23.19 -3.95 -10.44
C ALA A 46 21.80 -3.73 -9.81
N PRO A 47 21.10 -2.62 -10.11
CA PRO A 47 19.76 -2.36 -9.60
C PRO A 47 18.79 -3.52 -9.86
N GLY A 48 18.16 -4.01 -8.79
CA GLY A 48 17.24 -5.14 -8.81
C GLY A 48 17.90 -6.52 -8.92
N ALA A 49 19.23 -6.61 -8.98
CA ALA A 49 19.95 -7.86 -8.79
C ALA A 49 19.80 -8.32 -7.33
N HIS A 50 19.70 -9.63 -7.13
CA HIS A 50 19.62 -10.20 -5.78
C HIS A 50 20.44 -11.49 -5.72
N LEU A 51 21.04 -11.77 -4.58
CA LEU A 51 21.74 -13.02 -4.34
C LEU A 51 21.61 -13.44 -2.89
N ILE A 52 21.18 -14.68 -2.64
CA ILE A 52 21.24 -15.29 -1.32
C ILE A 52 22.59 -15.99 -1.21
N VAL A 53 23.44 -15.52 -0.30
CA VAL A 53 24.78 -16.08 -0.09
C VAL A 53 24.76 -17.08 1.07
N PRO A 54 25.40 -18.24 0.95
CA PRO A 54 25.42 -19.25 2.01
C PRO A 54 26.50 -18.96 3.06
N ASN A 55 26.33 -19.51 4.26
CA ASN A 55 27.41 -19.69 5.24
C ASN A 55 28.11 -21.04 5.02
N ALA A 56 29.15 -21.33 5.82
CA ALA A 56 29.89 -22.59 5.77
C ALA A 56 29.04 -23.87 5.98
N LYS A 57 27.82 -23.75 6.53
CA LYS A 57 26.88 -24.86 6.73
C LYS A 57 25.84 -24.98 5.60
N GLY A 58 25.94 -24.16 4.55
CA GLY A 58 24.98 -24.13 3.44
C GLY A 58 23.65 -23.41 3.73
N ALA A 59 23.48 -22.83 4.93
CA ALA A 59 22.31 -22.01 5.25
C ALA A 59 22.51 -20.57 4.77
N ALA A 60 21.42 -19.83 4.54
CA ALA A 60 21.50 -18.42 4.11
C ALA A 60 22.22 -17.55 5.16
N ALA A 61 23.34 -16.95 4.78
CA ALA A 61 24.09 -16.01 5.60
C ALA A 61 23.55 -14.57 5.46
N ALA A 62 23.24 -14.18 4.23
CA ALA A 62 22.71 -12.85 3.90
C ALA A 62 21.96 -12.89 2.56
N VAL A 63 21.17 -11.85 2.29
CA VAL A 63 20.62 -11.54 0.97
C VAL A 63 21.25 -10.24 0.48
N LEU A 64 22.05 -10.30 -0.57
CA LEU A 64 22.53 -9.10 -1.26
C LEU A 64 21.43 -8.57 -2.17
N PHE A 65 21.19 -7.26 -2.15
CA PHE A 65 20.21 -6.62 -3.03
C PHE A 65 20.77 -5.34 -3.65
N GLY A 66 20.88 -5.32 -4.97
CA GLY A 66 21.38 -4.16 -5.71
C GLY A 66 20.33 -3.07 -5.84
N LEU A 67 20.69 -1.85 -5.46
CA LEU A 67 19.95 -0.62 -5.61
C LEU A 67 20.65 0.30 -6.62
N ALA A 68 19.97 1.38 -7.01
CA ALA A 68 20.59 2.46 -7.76
C ALA A 68 21.77 3.06 -6.99
N GLU A 69 22.68 3.72 -7.71
CA GLU A 69 23.80 4.40 -7.08
C GLU A 69 23.32 5.51 -6.12
N PRO A 70 24.05 5.80 -5.03
CA PRO A 70 23.75 6.92 -4.17
C PRO A 70 23.69 8.23 -4.96
N GLY A 71 22.59 8.98 -4.82
CA GLY A 71 22.37 10.22 -5.56
C GLY A 71 21.91 10.07 -7.01
N ALA A 72 21.67 8.83 -7.49
CA ALA A 72 21.10 8.61 -8.82
C ALA A 72 19.75 9.31 -8.97
N THR A 73 19.53 9.91 -10.14
CA THR A 73 18.25 10.52 -10.53
C THR A 73 17.84 10.01 -11.91
N PRO A 74 16.66 9.38 -12.08
CA PRO A 74 15.66 9.12 -11.03
C PRO A 74 16.06 7.96 -10.11
N LEU A 75 15.79 8.11 -8.81
CA LEU A 75 15.79 7.01 -7.85
C LEU A 75 14.43 6.31 -7.89
N ASP A 76 14.41 4.97 -7.92
CA ASP A 76 13.17 4.19 -7.75
C ASP A 76 12.94 3.88 -6.26
N PRO A 77 12.01 4.58 -5.57
CA PRO A 77 11.71 4.32 -4.16
C PRO A 77 11.06 2.96 -3.92
N MET A 78 10.58 2.29 -4.97
CA MET A 78 9.91 0.99 -4.89
C MET A 78 10.84 -0.18 -5.20
N ALA A 79 12.10 0.06 -5.56
CA ALA A 79 13.04 -0.97 -5.99
C ALA A 79 13.13 -2.14 -5.00
N PHE A 80 13.22 -1.85 -3.70
CA PHE A 80 13.28 -2.86 -2.64
C PHE A 80 12.04 -3.76 -2.59
N GLY A 81 10.90 -3.26 -3.06
CA GLY A 81 9.65 -4.00 -3.18
C GLY A 81 9.76 -5.29 -4.00
N LYS A 82 10.72 -5.38 -4.92
CA LYS A 82 10.99 -6.59 -5.72
C LYS A 82 11.26 -7.82 -4.83
N LEU A 83 11.84 -7.63 -3.65
CA LEU A 83 12.11 -8.72 -2.71
C LEU A 83 10.83 -9.40 -2.19
N ALA A 84 9.67 -8.73 -2.22
CA ALA A 84 8.40 -9.32 -1.78
C ALA A 84 7.97 -10.54 -2.60
N SER A 85 8.45 -10.68 -3.83
CA SER A 85 8.20 -11.85 -4.69
C SER A 85 9.40 -12.77 -4.88
N LEU A 86 10.61 -12.31 -4.57
CA LEU A 86 11.86 -13.06 -4.78
C LEU A 86 12.33 -13.82 -3.55
N LEU A 87 12.03 -13.33 -2.33
CA LEU A 87 12.50 -13.98 -1.11
C LEU A 87 11.80 -15.34 -0.92
N PRO A 88 12.56 -16.43 -0.66
CA PRO A 88 11.96 -17.70 -0.28
C PRO A 88 11.37 -17.61 1.13
N ARG A 89 10.73 -18.71 1.55
CA ARG A 89 10.22 -18.85 2.93
C ARG A 89 11.35 -18.59 3.92
N GLY A 90 11.11 -17.68 4.86
CA GLY A 90 12.13 -17.30 5.82
C GLY A 90 11.79 -16.01 6.56
N ARG A 91 12.68 -15.64 7.48
CA ARG A 91 12.61 -14.39 8.23
C ARG A 91 13.82 -13.55 7.87
N TYR A 92 13.56 -12.31 7.50
CA TYR A 92 14.56 -11.40 6.97
C TYR A 92 14.52 -10.09 7.72
N ARG A 93 15.65 -9.41 7.81
CA ARG A 93 15.74 -8.05 8.34
C ARG A 93 16.58 -7.21 7.41
N ILE A 94 16.32 -5.91 7.33
CA ILE A 94 17.28 -5.01 6.66
C ILE A 94 18.54 -4.94 7.53
N ALA A 95 19.72 -5.04 6.92
CA ALA A 95 20.99 -4.96 7.62
C ALA A 95 21.17 -3.60 8.30
N ASP A 96 21.86 -3.61 9.45
CA ASP A 96 22.13 -2.40 10.21
C ASP A 96 22.97 -1.42 9.39
N GLY A 97 22.71 -0.12 9.55
CA GLY A 97 23.39 0.93 8.79
C GLY A 97 22.87 1.15 7.36
N ALA A 98 21.82 0.44 6.94
CA ALA A 98 21.15 0.74 5.68
C ALA A 98 20.56 2.16 5.67
N GLU A 99 20.68 2.84 4.53
CA GLU A 99 20.10 4.17 4.35
C GLU A 99 18.57 4.09 4.25
N ALA A 100 17.88 4.91 5.05
CA ALA A 100 16.43 5.09 5.04
C ALA A 100 15.60 3.77 5.02
N PRO A 101 15.82 2.85 5.98
CA PRO A 101 15.22 1.52 6.01
C PRO A 101 13.68 1.55 5.99
N GLU A 102 13.05 2.63 6.47
CA GLU A 102 11.60 2.83 6.39
C GLU A 102 11.05 2.84 4.96
N HIS A 103 11.81 3.33 3.98
CA HIS A 103 11.38 3.33 2.57
C HIS A 103 11.42 1.92 2.01
N ALA A 104 12.45 1.14 2.34
CA ALA A 104 12.57 -0.26 1.96
C ALA A 104 11.47 -1.13 2.61
N GLU A 105 11.21 -0.93 3.91
CA GLU A 105 10.11 -1.58 4.63
C GLU A 105 8.76 -1.27 3.98
N LEU A 106 8.48 0.01 3.70
CA LEU A 106 7.24 0.42 3.04
C LEU A 106 7.13 -0.16 1.62
N ALA A 107 8.19 -0.09 0.82
CA ALA A 107 8.22 -0.63 -0.54
C ALA A 107 7.96 -2.14 -0.55
N TYR A 108 8.53 -2.88 0.41
CA TYR A 108 8.26 -4.30 0.61
C TYR A 108 6.78 -4.56 0.91
N LEU A 109 6.21 -3.88 1.91
CA LEU A 109 4.80 -4.08 2.28
C LEU A 109 3.84 -3.72 1.13
N LEU A 110 4.08 -2.60 0.44
CA LEU A 110 3.28 -2.19 -0.70
C LEU A 110 3.38 -3.18 -1.86
N SER A 111 4.51 -3.84 -2.05
CA SER A 111 4.71 -4.83 -3.13
C SER A 111 4.24 -6.24 -2.74
N ALA A 112 4.16 -6.54 -1.45
CA ALA A 112 3.61 -7.78 -0.92
C ALA A 112 2.08 -7.86 -1.01
N TYR A 113 1.40 -6.74 -1.28
CA TYR A 113 -0.06 -6.70 -1.46
C TYR A 113 -0.51 -7.62 -2.61
N LYS A 114 -1.54 -8.42 -2.35
CA LYS A 114 -2.18 -9.29 -3.35
C LYS A 114 -3.70 -9.18 -3.23
N PHE A 115 -4.37 -8.76 -4.30
CA PHE A 115 -5.82 -8.80 -4.37
C PHE A 115 -6.30 -10.23 -4.62
N SER A 116 -6.73 -10.92 -3.55
CA SER A 116 -7.04 -12.35 -3.55
C SER A 116 -8.52 -12.67 -3.28
N ARG A 117 -9.40 -11.66 -3.33
CA ARG A 117 -10.84 -11.81 -3.07
C ARG A 117 -11.53 -12.80 -4.00
N TYR A 118 -11.11 -12.87 -5.27
CA TYR A 118 -11.74 -13.71 -6.31
C TYR A 118 -10.88 -14.89 -6.78
N ARG A 119 -9.64 -14.99 -6.30
CA ARG A 119 -8.71 -16.04 -6.69
C ARG A 119 -7.81 -16.39 -5.51
N LYS A 120 -7.71 -17.69 -5.21
CA LYS A 120 -6.74 -18.19 -4.23
C LYS A 120 -5.33 -17.73 -4.61
N SER A 121 -4.64 -17.16 -3.64
CA SER A 121 -3.25 -16.75 -3.79
C SER A 121 -2.36 -17.59 -2.89
N LYS A 122 -1.14 -17.92 -3.36
CA LYS A 122 -0.14 -18.56 -2.49
C LYS A 122 0.27 -17.56 -1.40
N PRO A 123 0.26 -17.96 -0.12
CA PRO A 123 0.80 -17.15 0.96
C PRO A 123 2.23 -16.72 0.66
N THR A 124 2.58 -15.50 1.08
CA THR A 124 3.98 -15.08 1.11
C THR A 124 4.56 -15.54 2.45
N ASP A 125 5.43 -16.55 2.41
CA ASP A 125 6.06 -17.13 3.59
C ASP A 125 7.34 -16.39 4.02
N ALA A 126 7.76 -15.38 3.25
CA ALA A 126 8.84 -14.48 3.60
C ALA A 126 8.33 -13.37 4.52
N VAL A 127 8.91 -13.28 5.72
CA VAL A 127 8.57 -12.27 6.73
C VAL A 127 9.71 -11.26 6.81
N LEU A 128 9.43 -10.01 6.47
CA LEU A 128 10.34 -8.90 6.74
C LEU A 128 10.12 -8.41 8.17
N GLU A 129 11.16 -8.43 8.98
CA GLU A 129 11.17 -7.99 10.37
C GLU A 129 11.52 -6.50 10.47
N SER A 130 10.95 -5.83 11.46
CA SER A 130 11.29 -4.45 11.79
C SER A 130 11.20 -4.21 13.30
N PRO A 131 12.13 -3.44 13.89
CA PRO A 131 12.05 -3.03 15.30
C PRO A 131 10.69 -2.42 15.64
N ARG A 132 10.19 -2.72 16.85
CA ARG A 132 8.95 -2.12 17.35
C ARG A 132 9.15 -0.62 17.61
N GLY A 133 8.10 0.16 17.39
CA GLY A 133 8.08 1.60 17.67
C GLY A 133 7.35 2.41 16.59
N ALA A 134 7.31 3.73 16.80
CA ALA A 134 6.53 4.67 15.99
C ALA A 134 6.84 4.61 14.47
N ARG A 135 8.10 4.31 14.09
CA ARG A 135 8.48 4.16 12.68
C ARG A 135 7.72 3.01 12.01
N ARG A 136 7.75 1.82 12.64
CA ARG A 136 7.03 0.64 12.16
C ARG A 136 5.53 0.88 12.12
N GLU A 137 4.97 1.48 13.18
CA GLU A 137 3.53 1.82 13.23
C GLU A 137 3.11 2.74 12.09
N ARG A 138 3.93 3.75 11.77
CA ARG A 138 3.69 4.65 10.63
C ARG A 138 3.70 3.90 9.30
N ILE A 139 4.67 3.02 9.09
CA ILE A 139 4.80 2.25 7.84
C ILE A 139 3.62 1.30 7.66
N GLU A 140 3.25 0.55 8.71
CA GLU A 140 2.10 -0.34 8.68
C GLU A 140 0.78 0.42 8.51
N THR A 141 0.66 1.63 9.08
CA THR A 141 -0.48 2.53 8.87
C THR A 141 -0.63 2.91 7.40
N ILE A 142 0.46 3.29 6.74
CA ILE A 142 0.44 3.64 5.31
C ILE A 142 0.11 2.41 4.46
N ALA A 143 0.80 1.28 4.70
CA ALA A 143 0.60 0.05 3.93
C ALA A 143 -0.84 -0.47 4.04
N GLU A 144 -1.43 -0.47 5.24
CA GLU A 144 -2.82 -0.89 5.44
C GLU A 144 -3.81 0.05 4.73
N ALA A 145 -3.63 1.37 4.83
CA ALA A 145 -4.51 2.32 4.18
C ALA A 145 -4.44 2.24 2.65
N VAL A 146 -3.24 2.06 2.09
CA VAL A 146 -3.07 1.85 0.64
C VAL A 146 -3.68 0.53 0.20
N ALA A 147 -3.50 -0.56 0.97
CA ALA A 147 -4.14 -1.84 0.70
C ALA A 147 -5.68 -1.71 0.71
N PHE A 148 -6.24 -0.97 1.68
CA PHE A 148 -7.67 -0.69 1.73
C PHE A 148 -8.16 0.06 0.48
N GLY A 149 -7.49 1.12 0.06
CA GLY A 149 -7.84 1.83 -1.19
C GLY A 149 -7.73 0.93 -2.42
N ARG A 150 -6.69 0.11 -2.51
CA ARG A 150 -6.52 -0.89 -3.59
C ARG A 150 -7.63 -1.93 -3.60
N ASP A 151 -8.07 -2.41 -2.44
CA ASP A 151 -9.17 -3.37 -2.36
C ASP A 151 -10.47 -2.78 -2.89
N LEU A 152 -10.77 -1.51 -2.56
CA LEU A 152 -11.95 -0.83 -3.09
C LEU A 152 -11.89 -0.70 -4.62
N ILE A 153 -10.76 -0.22 -5.16
CA ILE A 153 -10.57 -0.02 -6.61
C ILE A 153 -10.54 -1.35 -7.39
N ASN A 154 -9.92 -2.38 -6.82
CA ASN A 154 -9.77 -3.67 -7.50
C ASN A 154 -11.07 -4.48 -7.49
N THR A 155 -11.95 -4.26 -6.51
CA THR A 155 -13.27 -4.90 -6.46
C THR A 155 -14.08 -4.52 -7.72
N PRO A 156 -14.55 -5.50 -8.52
CA PRO A 156 -15.42 -5.26 -9.67
C PRO A 156 -16.67 -4.45 -9.30
N ALA A 157 -17.16 -3.63 -10.24
CA ALA A 157 -18.25 -2.70 -9.98
C ALA A 157 -19.57 -3.36 -9.55
N ASN A 158 -19.84 -4.60 -9.96
CA ASN A 158 -21.00 -5.37 -9.49
C ASN A 158 -20.95 -5.70 -7.99
N ASP A 159 -19.75 -5.70 -7.39
CA ASP A 159 -19.52 -5.94 -5.96
C ASP A 159 -19.10 -4.67 -5.21
N MET A 160 -18.91 -3.55 -5.93
CA MET A 160 -18.49 -2.24 -5.41
C MET A 160 -19.31 -1.11 -6.03
N GLY A 161 -20.64 -1.24 -5.98
CA GLY A 161 -21.57 -0.16 -6.30
C GLY A 161 -21.67 0.91 -5.20
N PRO A 162 -22.49 1.97 -5.40
CA PRO A 162 -22.65 3.07 -4.44
C PRO A 162 -22.95 2.63 -3.00
N GLU A 163 -23.80 1.62 -2.79
CA GLU A 163 -24.13 1.08 -1.47
C GLU A 163 -22.94 0.35 -0.86
N ALA A 164 -22.19 -0.43 -1.64
CA ALA A 164 -20.98 -1.09 -1.16
C ALA A 164 -19.90 -0.07 -0.74
N LEU A 165 -19.73 1.01 -1.52
CA LEU A 165 -18.81 2.08 -1.19
C LEU A 165 -19.27 2.85 0.07
N GLU A 166 -20.57 3.12 0.22
CA GLU A 166 -21.16 3.69 1.44
C GLU A 166 -20.91 2.80 2.66
N ARG A 167 -21.09 1.47 2.52
CA ARG A 167 -20.82 0.52 3.61
C ARG A 167 -19.34 0.53 4.00
N ALA A 168 -18.43 0.58 3.02
CA ALA A 168 -16.99 0.68 3.29
C ALA A 168 -16.63 1.98 4.04
N ALA A 169 -17.17 3.11 3.61
CA ALA A 169 -16.98 4.40 4.27
C ALA A 169 -17.56 4.43 5.70
N THR A 170 -18.74 3.85 5.88
CA THR A 170 -19.40 3.72 7.19
C THR A 170 -18.63 2.81 8.13
N ALA A 171 -18.10 1.69 7.63
CA ALA A 171 -17.27 0.77 8.41
C ALA A 171 -15.97 1.45 8.87
N LEU A 172 -15.33 2.22 7.97
CA LEU A 172 -14.17 3.03 8.30
C LEU A 172 -14.49 4.05 9.41
N ALA A 173 -15.60 4.78 9.28
CA ALA A 173 -16.02 5.76 10.28
C ALA A 173 -16.25 5.11 11.64
N LYS A 174 -16.97 3.99 11.69
CA LYS A 174 -17.23 3.24 12.93
C LYS A 174 -15.94 2.76 13.59
N ARG A 175 -14.98 2.25 12.82
CA ARG A 175 -13.68 1.77 13.32
C ARG A 175 -12.94 2.82 14.14
N TYR A 176 -13.04 4.09 13.77
CA TYR A 176 -12.32 5.19 14.42
C TYR A 176 -13.23 6.14 15.23
N GLY A 177 -14.49 5.73 15.49
CA GLY A 177 -15.44 6.55 16.24
C GLY A 177 -15.83 7.87 15.55
N ALA A 178 -15.70 7.96 14.22
CA ALA A 178 -16.13 9.11 13.45
C ALA A 178 -17.65 9.15 13.31
N ARG A 179 -18.22 10.35 13.18
CA ARG A 179 -19.63 10.51 12.81
C ARG A 179 -19.76 10.36 11.30
N VAL A 180 -20.78 9.65 10.84
CA VAL A 180 -21.07 9.47 9.41
C VAL A 180 -22.54 9.76 9.14
N LYS A 181 -22.80 10.45 8.03
CA LYS A 181 -24.14 10.66 7.46
C LYS A 181 -24.11 10.25 5.99
N ALA A 182 -25.23 9.79 5.47
CA ALA A 182 -25.39 9.50 4.05
C ALA A 182 -26.73 10.03 3.54
N ALA A 183 -26.70 10.63 2.35
CA ALA A 183 -27.90 10.98 1.58
C ALA A 183 -28.00 10.02 0.38
N ARG A 184 -29.22 9.52 0.12
CA ARG A 184 -29.46 8.46 -0.88
C ARG A 184 -30.58 8.85 -1.84
N GLY A 185 -30.40 8.58 -3.14
CA GLY A 185 -31.44 8.78 -4.16
C GLY A 185 -32.07 10.17 -4.07
N GLU A 186 -33.40 10.23 -3.97
CA GLU A 186 -34.18 11.49 -3.90
C GLU A 186 -33.79 12.44 -2.75
N GLN A 187 -33.17 11.93 -1.68
CA GLN A 187 -32.65 12.78 -0.61
C GLN A 187 -31.55 13.71 -1.10
N LEU A 188 -30.82 13.33 -2.16
CA LEU A 188 -29.79 14.16 -2.77
C LEU A 188 -30.41 15.37 -3.48
N ALA A 189 -31.46 15.16 -4.27
CA ALA A 189 -32.17 16.25 -4.95
C ALA A 189 -32.78 17.24 -3.94
N LYS A 190 -33.45 16.72 -2.91
CA LYS A 190 -34.07 17.55 -1.85
C LYS A 190 -33.05 18.20 -0.91
N GLY A 191 -31.90 17.56 -0.72
CA GLY A 191 -30.85 17.95 0.22
C GLY A 191 -29.77 18.88 -0.34
N GLY A 192 -29.96 19.44 -1.54
CA GLY A 192 -29.01 20.39 -2.15
C GLY A 192 -27.87 19.76 -2.96
N PHE A 193 -27.97 18.49 -3.33
CA PHE A 193 -27.01 17.78 -4.19
C PHE A 193 -27.65 17.30 -5.52
N PRO A 194 -28.34 18.18 -6.27
CA PRO A 194 -29.11 17.79 -7.45
C PRO A 194 -28.24 17.22 -8.58
N LEU A 195 -26.97 17.65 -8.69
CA LEU A 195 -26.07 17.14 -9.72
C LEU A 195 -25.58 15.71 -9.45
N VAL A 196 -25.37 15.35 -8.17
CA VAL A 196 -25.02 13.96 -7.80
C VAL A 196 -26.20 13.04 -8.11
N HIS A 197 -27.43 13.49 -7.81
CA HIS A 197 -28.64 12.77 -8.19
C HIS A 197 -28.78 12.62 -9.70
N ALA A 198 -28.64 13.72 -10.45
CA ALA A 198 -28.83 13.74 -11.89
C ALA A 198 -27.89 12.78 -12.64
N VAL A 199 -26.64 12.66 -12.20
CA VAL A 199 -25.67 11.70 -12.78
C VAL A 199 -26.03 10.26 -12.40
N GLY A 200 -26.32 10.00 -11.13
CA GLY A 200 -26.52 8.62 -10.65
C GLY A 200 -27.90 8.03 -10.93
N LYS A 201 -28.94 8.85 -11.18
CA LYS A 201 -30.33 8.36 -11.34
C LYS A 201 -30.54 7.46 -12.57
N GLY A 202 -29.60 7.45 -13.52
CA GLY A 202 -29.65 6.58 -14.69
C GLY A 202 -29.21 5.13 -14.42
N ALA A 203 -28.65 4.84 -13.24
CA ALA A 203 -28.23 3.50 -12.85
C ALA A 203 -29.33 2.76 -12.07
N ALA A 204 -29.28 1.42 -12.06
CA ALA A 204 -30.19 0.59 -11.26
C ALA A 204 -30.01 0.80 -9.74
N GLU A 205 -28.78 1.09 -9.32
CA GLU A 205 -28.45 1.36 -7.92
C GLU A 205 -28.44 2.86 -7.66
N ALA A 206 -29.24 3.33 -6.70
CA ALA A 206 -29.40 4.75 -6.43
C ALA A 206 -28.08 5.43 -6.01
N PRO A 207 -27.85 6.72 -6.35
CA PRO A 207 -26.66 7.45 -5.94
C PRO A 207 -26.59 7.66 -4.43
N ARG A 208 -25.37 7.92 -3.94
CA ARG A 208 -25.04 8.18 -2.54
C ARG A 208 -24.15 9.42 -2.42
N LEU A 209 -24.31 10.15 -1.32
CA LEU A 209 -23.31 11.09 -0.79
C LEU A 209 -23.03 10.68 0.65
N VAL A 210 -21.76 10.49 1.01
CA VAL A 210 -21.33 10.14 2.36
C VAL A 210 -20.52 11.30 2.94
N ASP A 211 -20.78 11.66 4.20
CA ASP A 211 -20.11 12.74 4.93
C ASP A 211 -19.61 12.21 6.28
N ILE A 212 -18.28 12.06 6.41
CA ILE A 212 -17.59 11.58 7.62
C ILE A 212 -16.97 12.77 8.33
N ASN A 213 -17.13 12.84 9.65
CA ASN A 213 -16.54 13.87 10.51
C ASN A 213 -15.81 13.24 11.68
N TRP A 214 -14.52 13.56 11.84
CA TRP A 214 -13.65 13.04 12.90
C TRP A 214 -12.77 14.14 13.51
N GLY A 215 -12.30 13.91 14.74
CA GLY A 215 -11.41 14.82 15.46
C GLY A 215 -12.12 15.75 16.45
N PRO A 216 -11.39 16.70 17.07
CA PRO A 216 -11.89 17.53 18.15
C PRO A 216 -13.01 18.48 17.66
N ARG A 217 -13.95 18.82 18.56
CA ARG A 217 -15.04 19.76 18.24
C ARG A 217 -14.53 21.20 18.04
N LYS A 218 -13.46 21.57 18.74
CA LYS A 218 -12.83 22.90 18.74
C LYS A 218 -11.30 22.75 18.69
N GLY A 219 -10.60 23.73 18.14
CA GLY A 219 -9.14 23.67 17.95
C GLY A 219 -8.72 22.79 16.77
N GLY A 220 -7.48 22.99 16.31
CA GLY A 220 -6.88 22.27 15.17
C GLY A 220 -7.33 22.76 13.78
N PRO A 221 -6.51 22.54 12.73
CA PRO A 221 -6.85 22.92 11.37
C PRO A 221 -8.01 22.07 10.83
N LYS A 222 -8.88 22.69 10.03
CA LYS A 222 -9.93 21.99 9.28
C LYS A 222 -9.32 21.42 8.00
N ILE A 223 -9.50 20.12 7.79
CA ILE A 223 -9.09 19.44 6.56
C ILE A 223 -10.32 18.73 5.99
N THR A 224 -10.69 19.05 4.76
CA THR A 224 -11.77 18.36 4.04
C THR A 224 -11.16 17.62 2.85
N LEU A 225 -11.36 16.32 2.80
CA LEU A 225 -11.00 15.48 1.67
C LEU A 225 -12.26 15.24 0.85
N VAL A 226 -12.21 15.45 -0.46
CA VAL A 226 -13.36 15.17 -1.34
C VAL A 226 -12.93 14.15 -2.37
N GLY A 227 -13.66 13.05 -2.46
CA GLY A 227 -13.33 11.95 -3.36
C GLY A 227 -14.47 11.64 -4.33
N LYS A 228 -14.18 11.67 -5.64
CA LYS A 228 -15.09 11.20 -6.69
C LYS A 228 -15.36 9.70 -6.50
N GLY A 229 -16.63 9.33 -6.30
CA GLY A 229 -17.08 7.96 -6.03
C GLY A 229 -17.87 7.31 -7.16
N VAL A 230 -17.53 7.58 -8.43
CA VAL A 230 -18.22 6.97 -9.58
C VAL A 230 -17.80 5.50 -9.68
N CYS A 231 -18.65 4.60 -9.17
CA CYS A 231 -18.34 3.18 -9.04
C CYS A 231 -18.16 2.47 -10.39
N PHE A 232 -18.84 2.95 -11.42
CA PHE A 232 -18.61 2.58 -12.81
C PHE A 232 -19.04 3.71 -13.74
N ASP A 233 -18.24 4.02 -14.75
CA ASP A 233 -18.49 5.10 -15.71
C ASP A 233 -18.63 4.53 -17.12
N THR A 234 -19.86 4.42 -17.61
CA THR A 234 -20.14 4.03 -19.00
C THR A 234 -20.00 5.20 -19.97
N GLY A 235 -19.92 6.44 -19.47
CA GLY A 235 -20.12 7.68 -20.24
C GLY A 235 -21.55 8.23 -20.21
N GLY A 236 -22.54 7.41 -19.84
CA GLY A 236 -23.95 7.79 -19.91
C GLY A 236 -24.52 7.59 -21.31
N LEU A 237 -25.36 8.53 -21.78
CA LEU A 237 -25.89 8.52 -23.16
C LEU A 237 -24.76 8.63 -24.20
N ASP A 238 -23.75 9.45 -23.89
CA ASP A 238 -22.51 9.53 -24.66
C ASP A 238 -21.59 8.36 -24.28
N ILE A 239 -21.96 7.18 -24.76
CA ILE A 239 -21.35 5.92 -24.37
C ILE A 239 -19.87 5.86 -24.75
N LYS A 240 -19.03 5.43 -23.79
CA LYS A 240 -17.61 5.18 -24.03
C LYS A 240 -17.43 3.97 -24.96
N PRO A 241 -16.42 3.99 -25.85
CA PRO A 241 -15.96 2.78 -26.51
C PRO A 241 -15.47 1.73 -25.49
N GLY A 242 -15.57 0.45 -25.85
CA GLY A 242 -15.26 -0.66 -24.93
C GLY A 242 -13.86 -0.61 -24.31
N ALA A 243 -12.84 -0.23 -25.08
CA ALA A 243 -11.46 -0.10 -24.59
C ALA A 243 -11.33 0.97 -23.48
N SER A 244 -12.02 2.10 -23.63
CA SER A 244 -12.04 3.18 -22.62
C SER A 244 -12.89 2.80 -21.41
N MET A 245 -13.89 1.94 -21.58
CA MET A 245 -14.78 1.48 -20.51
C MET A 245 -14.17 0.36 -19.66
N LEU A 246 -13.25 -0.43 -20.21
CA LEU A 246 -12.70 -1.66 -19.60
C LEU A 246 -12.22 -1.50 -18.14
N LEU A 247 -11.60 -0.36 -17.82
CA LEU A 247 -11.04 -0.10 -16.49
C LEU A 247 -11.92 0.80 -15.62
N MET A 248 -13.15 1.13 -16.03
CA MET A 248 -13.96 2.17 -15.37
C MET A 248 -14.48 1.81 -13.98
N LYS A 249 -14.26 0.57 -13.51
CA LYS A 249 -14.37 0.27 -12.06
C LYS A 249 -13.45 1.14 -11.20
N LYS A 250 -12.37 1.69 -11.77
CA LYS A 250 -11.40 2.55 -11.07
C LYS A 250 -11.84 4.00 -10.96
N ASP A 251 -12.97 4.40 -11.56
CA ASP A 251 -13.39 5.81 -11.60
C ASP A 251 -13.87 6.34 -10.23
N MET A 252 -14.00 5.43 -9.25
CA MET A 252 -14.17 5.71 -7.82
C MET A 252 -12.83 5.85 -7.06
N GLY A 253 -11.70 5.86 -7.79
CA GLY A 253 -10.37 5.93 -7.20
C GLY A 253 -10.12 7.19 -6.36
N GLY A 254 -10.82 8.29 -6.66
CA GLY A 254 -10.81 9.50 -5.84
C GLY A 254 -11.42 9.27 -4.46
N ALA A 255 -12.59 8.63 -4.38
CA ALA A 255 -13.21 8.24 -3.12
C ALA A 255 -12.35 7.23 -2.35
N ALA A 256 -11.81 6.22 -3.03
CA ALA A 256 -10.92 5.26 -2.41
C ALA A 256 -9.67 5.93 -1.80
N SER A 257 -9.07 6.89 -2.51
CA SER A 257 -7.90 7.64 -2.03
C SER A 257 -8.23 8.55 -0.86
N ALA A 258 -9.37 9.25 -0.89
CA ALA A 258 -9.84 10.09 0.21
C ALA A 258 -10.09 9.26 1.48
N LEU A 259 -10.74 8.09 1.35
CA LEU A 259 -10.98 7.17 2.46
C LEU A 259 -9.68 6.54 2.99
N ALA A 260 -8.73 6.20 2.11
CA ALA A 260 -7.40 5.71 2.51
C ALA A 260 -6.63 6.78 3.29
N ALA A 261 -6.58 8.01 2.80
CA ALA A 261 -5.95 9.13 3.50
C ALA A 261 -6.61 9.42 4.85
N ALA A 262 -7.94 9.39 4.91
CA ALA A 262 -8.69 9.51 6.14
C ALA A 262 -8.35 8.41 7.15
N SER A 263 -8.22 7.16 6.69
CA SER A 263 -7.78 6.03 7.53
C SER A 263 -6.40 6.30 8.14
N MET A 264 -5.44 6.82 7.36
CA MET A 264 -4.11 7.19 7.86
C MET A 264 -4.18 8.29 8.92
N ILE A 265 -4.92 9.36 8.66
CA ILE A 265 -5.09 10.50 9.57
C ILE A 265 -5.70 10.04 10.90
N MET A 266 -6.78 9.25 10.83
CA MET A 266 -7.49 8.75 12.02
C MET A 266 -6.65 7.76 12.81
N ARG A 267 -5.95 6.83 12.14
CA ARG A 267 -5.07 5.86 12.80
C ARG A 267 -3.87 6.52 13.47
N ALA A 268 -3.30 7.54 12.84
CA ALA A 268 -2.19 8.30 13.40
C ALA A 268 -2.62 9.27 14.52
N GLY A 269 -3.93 9.40 14.81
CA GLY A 269 -4.43 10.29 15.85
C GLY A 269 -4.10 11.76 15.61
N MET A 270 -4.00 12.20 14.35
CA MET A 270 -3.54 13.56 14.04
C MET A 270 -4.46 14.63 14.64
N PRO A 271 -3.92 15.76 15.13
CA PRO A 271 -4.70 16.81 15.81
C PRO A 271 -5.44 17.72 14.81
N VAL A 272 -6.30 17.13 13.97
CA VAL A 272 -7.02 17.83 12.88
C VAL A 272 -8.52 17.61 12.97
N ARG A 273 -9.27 18.53 12.39
CA ARG A 273 -10.72 18.41 12.20
C ARG A 273 -10.97 17.88 10.79
N LEU A 274 -11.06 16.57 10.68
CA LEU A 274 -11.20 15.87 9.41
C LEU A 274 -12.68 15.81 8.99
N ARG A 275 -12.94 16.19 7.75
CA ARG A 275 -14.15 15.86 7.01
C ARG A 275 -13.79 15.08 5.74
N VAL A 276 -14.59 14.06 5.39
CA VAL A 276 -14.47 13.30 4.15
C VAL A 276 -15.82 13.24 3.48
#